data_AF-A0A8J4XPU5-F1
#
_entry.id   AF-A0A8J4XPU5-F1
#
_cell.length_a   1.000
_cell.length_b   1.000
_cell.length_c   1.000
_cell.angle_alpha   90.00
_cell.angle_beta   90.00
_cell.angle_gamma   90.00
#
_symmetry.space_group_name_H-M   'P 1'
#
loop_
_entity.id
_entity.type
_entity.pdbx_description
1 polymer ?
#
loop_
_entity_poly.entity_id
_entity_poly.type
_entity_poly.pdbx_seq_one_letter_code
_entity_poly.pdbx_strand_id
1 'polypeptide(L)'
;MGQIARKMCVSKHTVLVWCRRAQDVILEKLVRTVPLAVLDHQNVLRDILEYLEHLSLGAATHLLLALNPLLKMNMALKDALMIILRKMLFSRNMAKAKRNSGEEYVSVKTGRRVESRQIGTPCRDGCFDKATLPVIRALFSDFWAMANYDAQTAYIQKLVHKYPVVRMRQQDFFDIGVLKKHVVNRRSNNESASFIEARMFVFTQSYKEGYYIRMAYSDAPLIPVRLMPEYYSEPR
;
A
#
# COMPACT_ATOMS: atom_id res chain seq x y z
N MET A 1 28.98 -44.45 -21.53
CA MET A 1 28.56 -43.40 -22.49
C MET A 1 27.31 -42.70 -21.96
N GLY A 2 27.45 -41.64 -21.16
CA GLY A 2 26.29 -40.86 -20.74
C GLY A 2 26.48 -40.18 -19.40
N GLN A 3 27.08 -38.99 -19.38
CA GLN A 3 26.93 -38.00 -18.30
C GLN A 3 27.63 -36.66 -18.62
N ILE A 4 27.29 -35.98 -19.73
CA ILE A 4 27.63 -34.55 -19.91
C ILE A 4 26.47 -33.84 -20.61
N ALA A 5 25.36 -33.64 -19.90
CA ALA A 5 24.27 -32.77 -20.34
C ALA A 5 23.42 -32.32 -19.14
N ARG A 6 24.04 -31.78 -18.09
CA ARG A 6 23.31 -31.08 -17.02
C ARG A 6 23.30 -29.58 -17.31
N LYS A 7 22.19 -29.16 -17.94
CA LYS A 7 21.42 -27.95 -17.62
C LYS A 7 22.24 -26.66 -17.38
N MET A 8 22.67 -25.99 -18.46
CA MET A 8 22.78 -24.52 -18.45
C MET A 8 21.39 -23.92 -18.68
N CYS A 9 20.55 -23.93 -17.64
CA CYS A 9 19.37 -23.08 -17.58
C CYS A 9 19.81 -21.74 -16.96
N VAL A 10 20.57 -20.94 -17.70
CA VAL A 10 20.87 -19.57 -17.28
C VAL A 10 19.56 -18.81 -17.38
N SER A 11 18.95 -18.54 -16.23
CA SER A 11 17.73 -17.73 -16.12
C SER A 11 17.89 -16.45 -16.96
N LYS A 12 16.88 -16.13 -17.79
CA LYS A 12 16.86 -14.90 -18.62
C LYS A 12 17.16 -13.64 -17.82
N HIS A 13 16.90 -13.64 -16.50
CA HIS A 13 17.27 -12.57 -15.59
C HIS A 13 18.78 -12.39 -15.44
N THR A 14 19.57 -13.46 -15.39
CA THR A 14 21.02 -13.36 -15.18
C THR A 14 21.70 -12.71 -16.39
N VAL A 15 21.31 -13.08 -17.61
CA VAL A 15 21.87 -12.49 -18.85
C VAL A 15 21.55 -11.00 -18.97
N LEU A 16 20.32 -10.59 -18.62
CA LEU A 16 19.90 -9.18 -18.64
C LEU A 16 20.61 -8.31 -17.59
N VAL A 17 21.00 -8.89 -16.46
CA VAL A 17 21.76 -8.19 -15.41
C VAL A 17 23.21 -8.00 -15.85
N TRP A 18 23.83 -9.00 -16.47
CA TRP A 18 25.20 -8.90 -16.98
C TRP A 18 25.34 -7.89 -18.13
N CYS A 19 24.37 -7.87 -19.05
CA CYS A 19 24.39 -6.91 -20.16
C CYS A 19 24.27 -5.46 -19.69
N ARG A 20 23.39 -5.19 -18.70
CA ARG A 20 23.26 -3.84 -18.10
C ARG A 20 24.52 -3.41 -17.36
N ARG A 21 25.11 -4.31 -16.57
CA ARG A 21 26.33 -4.00 -15.81
C ARG A 21 27.53 -3.71 -16.71
N ALA A 22 27.60 -4.36 -17.88
CA ALA A 22 28.62 -4.07 -18.88
C ALA A 22 28.43 -2.70 -19.54
N GLN A 23 27.19 -2.31 -19.85
CA GLN A 23 26.87 -1.00 -20.43
C GLN A 23 27.27 0.16 -19.50
N ASP A 24 26.97 0.06 -18.21
CA ASP A 24 27.31 1.10 -17.22
C ASP A 24 28.84 1.33 -17.14
N VAL A 25 29.62 0.24 -17.12
CA VAL A 25 31.09 0.29 -17.05
C VAL A 25 31.71 0.90 -18.30
N ILE A 26 31.14 0.60 -19.48
CA ILE A 26 31.63 1.16 -20.75
C ILE A 26 31.36 2.66 -20.79
N LEU A 27 30.15 3.09 -20.41
CA LEU A 27 29.79 4.50 -20.38
C LEU A 27 30.67 5.28 -19.41
N GLU A 28 30.87 4.76 -18.20
CA GLU A 28 31.74 5.41 -17.20
C GLU A 28 33.18 5.56 -17.72
N LYS A 29 33.74 4.51 -18.34
CA LYS A 29 35.08 4.59 -18.93
C LYS A 29 35.15 5.61 -20.06
N LEU A 30 34.17 5.62 -20.97
CA LEU A 30 34.11 6.55 -22.10
C LEU A 30 34.04 8.01 -21.63
N VAL A 31 33.18 8.29 -20.66
CA VAL A 31 33.02 9.63 -20.07
C VAL A 31 34.31 10.09 -19.40
N ARG A 32 35.04 9.19 -18.74
CA ARG A 32 36.32 9.51 -18.08
C ARG A 32 37.46 9.72 -19.09
N THR A 33 37.51 8.93 -20.17
CA THR A 33 38.63 8.99 -21.12
C THR A 33 38.49 10.13 -22.13
N VAL A 34 37.29 10.41 -22.62
CA VAL A 34 37.07 11.41 -23.69
C VAL A 34 35.84 12.30 -23.41
N PRO A 35 35.82 13.07 -22.29
CA PRO A 35 34.63 13.82 -21.89
C PRO A 35 34.19 14.88 -22.91
N LEU A 36 35.13 15.53 -23.59
CA LEU A 36 34.82 16.60 -24.55
C LEU A 36 34.11 16.06 -25.81
N ALA A 37 34.58 14.95 -26.37
CA ALA A 37 33.93 14.33 -27.53
C ALA A 37 32.52 13.81 -27.20
N VAL A 38 32.29 13.37 -25.94
CA VAL A 38 30.95 12.97 -25.50
C VAL A 38 30.03 14.19 -25.38
N LEU A 39 30.55 15.36 -24.98
CA LEU A 39 29.78 16.60 -24.90
C LEU A 39 29.38 17.17 -26.27
N ASP A 40 30.15 16.88 -27.33
CA ASP A 40 29.75 17.23 -28.71
C ASP A 40 28.40 16.59 -29.09
N HIS A 41 28.03 15.49 -28.43
CA HIS A 41 26.77 14.80 -28.59
C HIS A 41 25.77 15.07 -27.45
N GLN A 42 25.78 16.27 -26.86
CA GLN A 42 24.93 16.62 -25.70
C GLN A 42 23.42 16.39 -25.90
N ASN A 43 22.91 16.44 -27.14
CA ASN A 43 21.50 16.20 -27.40
C ASN A 43 21.11 14.75 -27.08
N VAL A 44 21.97 13.78 -27.44
CA VAL A 44 21.77 12.37 -27.11
C VAL A 44 21.79 12.16 -25.60
N LEU A 45 22.66 12.87 -24.87
CA LEU A 45 22.69 12.81 -23.42
C LEU A 45 21.39 13.35 -22.82
N ARG A 46 20.83 14.43 -23.36
CA ARG A 46 19.53 14.96 -22.91
C ARG A 46 18.43 13.93 -23.11
N ASP A 47 18.37 13.28 -24.27
CA ASP A 47 17.41 12.23 -24.56
C ASP A 47 17.54 11.07 -23.55
N ILE A 48 18.77 10.63 -23.26
CA ILE A 48 19.05 9.60 -22.24
C ILE A 48 18.53 10.03 -20.85
N LEU A 49 18.69 11.31 -20.48
CA LEU A 49 18.19 11.83 -19.21
C LEU A 49 16.65 11.84 -19.17
N GLU A 50 15.96 12.01 -20.29
CA GLU A 50 14.49 11.92 -20.33
C GLU A 50 13.98 10.52 -20.00
N TYR A 51 14.75 9.48 -20.33
CA TYR A 51 14.42 8.09 -19.97
C TYR A 51 14.60 7.77 -18.48
N LEU A 52 15.13 8.69 -17.65
CA LEU A 52 15.32 8.47 -16.21
C LEU A 52 14.04 8.04 -15.50
N GLU A 53 12.88 8.54 -15.93
CA GLU A 53 11.58 8.21 -15.34
C GLU A 53 11.23 6.71 -15.48
N HIS A 54 11.75 6.05 -16.51
CA HIS A 54 11.46 4.65 -16.83
C HIS A 54 12.52 3.68 -16.31
N LEU A 55 13.65 4.19 -15.80
CA LEU A 55 14.73 3.36 -15.27
C LEU A 55 14.42 2.89 -13.85
N SER A 56 14.94 1.71 -13.49
CA SER A 56 14.96 1.30 -12.09
C SER A 56 15.90 2.21 -11.30
N LEU A 57 15.65 2.34 -9.98
CA LEU A 57 16.47 3.18 -9.12
C LEU A 57 17.97 2.87 -9.24
N GLY A 58 18.34 1.59 -9.30
CA GLY A 58 19.74 1.18 -9.48
C GLY A 58 20.32 1.64 -10.81
N ALA A 59 19.61 1.44 -11.92
CA ALA A 59 20.07 1.85 -13.25
C ALA A 59 20.18 3.38 -13.39
N ALA A 60 19.18 4.11 -12.90
CA ALA A 60 19.23 5.58 -12.86
C ALA A 60 20.40 6.08 -12.02
N THR A 61 20.69 5.45 -10.88
CA THR A 61 21.81 5.83 -10.01
C THR A 61 23.15 5.63 -10.71
N HIS A 62 23.37 4.47 -11.34
CA HIS A 62 24.61 4.20 -12.06
C HIS A 62 24.79 5.13 -13.26
N LEU A 63 23.73 5.38 -14.02
CA LEU A 63 23.76 6.33 -15.14
C LEU A 63 24.16 7.73 -14.67
N LEU A 64 23.54 8.23 -13.60
CA LEU A 64 23.87 9.56 -13.06
C LEU A 64 25.31 9.62 -12.51
N LEU A 65 25.80 8.55 -11.90
CA LEU A 65 27.20 8.47 -11.44
C LEU A 65 28.17 8.48 -12.62
N ALA A 66 27.88 7.73 -13.69
CA ALA A 66 28.69 7.70 -14.90
C ALA A 66 28.73 9.07 -15.61
N LEU A 67 27.60 9.79 -15.64
CA LEU A 67 27.50 11.13 -16.25
C LEU A 67 27.98 12.28 -15.35
N ASN A 68 28.25 12.03 -14.06
CA ASN A 68 28.63 13.06 -13.08
C ASN A 68 29.82 13.93 -13.53
N PRO A 69 30.90 13.39 -14.16
CA PRO A 69 31.99 14.24 -14.68
C PRO A 69 31.50 15.24 -15.72
N LEU A 70 30.62 14.83 -16.63
CA LEU A 70 30.07 15.72 -17.68
C LEU A 70 29.14 16.78 -17.08
N LEU A 71 28.30 16.39 -16.11
CA LEU A 71 27.39 17.31 -15.41
C LEU A 71 28.14 18.41 -14.63
N LYS A 72 29.38 18.14 -14.20
CA LYS A 72 30.24 19.14 -13.56
C LYS A 72 30.90 20.09 -14.58
N MET A 73 31.18 19.60 -15.79
CA MET A 73 31.83 20.38 -16.85
C MET A 73 30.85 21.23 -17.66
N ASN A 74 29.61 20.77 -17.83
CA ASN A 74 28.61 21.42 -18.67
C ASN A 74 27.36 21.82 -17.87
N MET A 75 27.23 23.12 -17.60
CA MET A 75 26.09 23.68 -16.87
C MET A 75 24.76 23.49 -17.60
N ALA A 76 24.73 23.58 -18.93
CA ALA A 76 23.50 23.42 -19.69
C ALA A 76 22.92 21.99 -19.56
N LEU A 77 23.78 20.97 -19.51
CA LEU A 77 23.37 19.58 -19.27
C LEU A 77 22.88 19.38 -17.84
N LYS A 78 23.54 20.00 -16.86
CA LYS A 78 23.11 19.99 -15.46
C LYS A 78 21.75 20.65 -15.27
N ASP A 79 21.50 21.78 -15.93
CA ASP A 79 20.22 22.48 -15.87
C ASP A 79 19.11 21.64 -16.51
N ALA A 80 19.39 20.98 -17.64
CA ALA A 80 18.46 20.03 -18.26
C ALA A 80 18.09 18.89 -17.29
N LEU A 81 19.08 18.29 -16.63
CA LEU A 81 18.85 17.28 -15.59
C LEU A 81 17.96 17.84 -14.46
N MET A 82 18.26 19.04 -13.96
CA MET A 82 17.49 19.66 -12.87
C MET A 82 16.03 19.90 -13.26
N ILE A 83 15.77 20.32 -14.50
CA ILE A 83 14.41 20.49 -15.04
C ILE A 83 13.68 19.14 -15.06
N ILE A 84 14.32 18.08 -15.56
CA ILE A 84 13.74 16.74 -15.63
C ILE A 84 13.42 16.21 -14.22
N LEU A 85 14.36 16.31 -13.27
CA LEU A 85 14.15 15.91 -11.87
C LEU A 85 12.98 16.68 -11.23
N ARG A 86 12.88 17.99 -11.46
CA ARG A 86 11.76 18.81 -10.95
C ARG A 86 10.44 18.38 -11.56
N LYS A 87 10.38 18.12 -12.87
CA LYS A 87 9.19 17.63 -13.57
C LYS A 87 8.70 16.30 -12.96
N MET A 88 9.61 15.35 -12.72
CA MET A 88 9.28 14.07 -12.09
C MET A 88 8.78 14.24 -10.64
N LEU A 89 9.44 15.07 -9.83
CA LEU A 89 9.01 15.35 -8.46
C LEU A 89 7.62 16.01 -8.43
N PHE A 90 7.38 16.95 -9.33
CA PHE A 90 6.09 17.63 -9.46
C PHE A 90 4.98 16.66 -9.86
N SER A 91 5.20 15.84 -10.89
CA SER A 91 4.25 14.79 -11.33
C SER A 91 3.86 13.86 -10.16
N ARG A 92 4.84 13.41 -9.38
CA ARG A 92 4.60 12.59 -8.18
C ARG A 92 3.78 13.32 -7.11
N ASN A 93 4.08 14.59 -6.87
CA ASN A 93 3.36 15.39 -5.89
C ASN A 93 1.93 15.67 -6.33
N MET A 94 1.69 15.94 -7.61
CA MET A 94 0.35 16.07 -8.18
C MET A 94 -0.46 14.79 -8.02
N ALA A 95 0.12 13.63 -8.36
CA ALA A 95 -0.56 12.35 -8.19
C ALA A 95 -0.88 12.07 -6.71
N LYS A 96 0.03 12.41 -5.79
CA LYS A 96 -0.21 12.32 -4.34
C LYS A 96 -1.33 13.24 -3.89
N ALA A 97 -1.36 14.50 -4.36
CA ALA A 97 -2.38 15.48 -4.03
C ALA A 97 -3.77 15.01 -4.49
N LYS A 98 -3.89 14.62 -5.76
CA LYS A 98 -5.15 14.08 -6.33
C LYS A 98 -5.63 12.83 -5.62
N ARG A 99 -4.72 11.91 -5.28
CA ARG A 99 -5.06 10.72 -4.48
C ARG A 99 -5.62 11.11 -3.10
N ASN A 100 -5.06 12.13 -2.46
CA ASN A 100 -5.48 12.58 -1.15
C ASN A 100 -6.80 13.38 -1.18
N SER A 101 -7.12 14.07 -2.28
CA SER A 101 -8.41 14.74 -2.50
C SER A 101 -9.49 13.79 -3.04
N GLY A 102 -9.13 12.55 -3.39
CA GLY A 102 -10.06 11.58 -3.94
C GLY A 102 -10.41 11.84 -5.41
N GLU A 103 -9.65 12.70 -6.09
CA GLU A 103 -9.80 12.96 -7.51
C GLU A 103 -9.22 11.84 -8.37
N GLU A 104 -9.57 11.86 -9.66
CA GLU A 104 -8.94 10.98 -10.63
C GLU A 104 -7.47 11.33 -10.86
N TYR A 105 -6.62 10.30 -10.98
CA TYR A 105 -5.19 10.48 -11.22
C TYR A 105 -4.59 9.32 -11.99
N VAL A 106 -3.42 9.55 -12.59
CA VAL A 106 -2.62 8.48 -13.20
C VAL A 106 -1.53 8.08 -12.21
N SER A 107 -1.45 6.78 -11.90
CA SER A 107 -0.40 6.25 -11.03
C SER A 107 0.95 6.35 -11.71
N VAL A 108 1.88 7.13 -11.15
CA VAL A 108 3.26 7.28 -11.68
C VAL A 108 3.96 5.92 -11.80
N LYS A 109 3.69 4.99 -10.88
CA LYS A 109 4.35 3.66 -10.86
C LYS A 109 3.80 2.71 -11.92
N THR A 110 2.50 2.73 -12.18
CA THR A 110 1.84 1.73 -13.03
C THR A 110 1.30 2.29 -14.33
N GLY A 111 1.30 3.62 -14.52
CA GLY A 111 0.67 4.31 -15.64
C GLY A 111 -0.86 4.15 -15.71
N ARG A 112 -1.48 3.48 -14.74
CA ARG A 112 -2.93 3.21 -14.75
C ARG A 112 -3.70 4.44 -14.27
N ARG A 113 -4.78 4.77 -14.98
CA ARG A 113 -5.77 5.74 -14.52
C ARG A 113 -6.53 5.15 -13.34
N VAL A 114 -6.63 5.92 -12.27
CA VAL A 114 -7.42 5.66 -11.07
C VAL A 114 -8.55 6.68 -11.09
N GLU A 115 -9.79 6.19 -11.09
CA GLU A 115 -10.98 7.04 -11.11
C GLU A 115 -11.15 7.79 -9.79
N SER A 116 -11.91 8.89 -9.83
CA SER A 116 -12.31 9.63 -8.65
C SER A 116 -13.06 8.74 -7.67
N ARG A 117 -12.82 8.95 -6.37
CA ARG A 117 -13.52 8.23 -5.30
C ARG A 117 -14.99 8.60 -5.32
N GLN A 118 -15.84 7.59 -5.30
CA GLN A 118 -17.28 7.73 -5.18
C GLN A 118 -17.77 6.93 -3.96
N ILE A 119 -18.92 7.32 -3.43
CA ILE A 119 -19.61 6.54 -2.41
C ILE A 119 -20.00 5.20 -3.04
N GLY A 120 -19.54 4.11 -2.43
CA GLY A 120 -19.82 2.76 -2.94
C GLY A 120 -21.30 2.39 -2.88
N THR A 121 -21.65 1.29 -3.53
CA THR A 121 -22.99 0.70 -3.39
C THR A 121 -23.28 0.33 -1.94
N PRO A 122 -24.57 0.34 -1.53
CA PRO A 122 -24.97 -0.09 -0.20
C PRO A 122 -24.37 -1.46 0.17
N CYS A 123 -23.83 -1.56 1.39
CA CYS A 123 -23.30 -2.83 1.89
C CYS A 123 -24.45 -3.84 2.07
N ARG A 124 -24.18 -5.13 1.88
CA ARG A 124 -25.17 -6.20 2.12
C ARG A 124 -25.62 -6.28 3.59
N ASP A 125 -24.79 -5.78 4.51
CA ASP A 125 -25.00 -5.84 5.96
C ASP A 125 -25.92 -4.72 6.50
N GLY A 126 -26.60 -3.96 5.62
CA GLY A 126 -27.54 -2.90 6.03
C GLY A 126 -26.88 -1.66 6.63
N CYS A 127 -25.57 -1.45 6.40
CA CYS A 127 -24.81 -0.30 6.91
C CYS A 127 -25.43 1.04 6.49
N PHE A 128 -25.97 1.10 5.26
CA PHE A 128 -26.62 2.28 4.70
C PHE A 128 -28.01 2.54 5.30
N ASP A 129 -28.64 1.54 5.91
CA ASP A 129 -29.92 1.74 6.61
C ASP A 129 -29.68 2.37 7.99
N LYS A 130 -28.53 2.06 8.59
CA LYS A 130 -28.10 2.58 9.90
C LYS A 130 -27.58 4.01 9.82
N ALA A 131 -26.90 4.35 8.73
CA ALA A 131 -26.39 5.69 8.46
C ALA A 131 -27.14 6.26 7.25
N THR A 132 -28.00 7.25 7.47
CA THR A 132 -28.77 7.86 6.38
C THR A 132 -27.84 8.41 5.29
N LEU A 133 -28.25 8.29 4.03
CA LEU A 133 -27.45 8.74 2.88
C LEU A 133 -26.94 10.20 2.97
N PRO A 134 -27.70 11.18 3.52
CA PRO A 134 -27.19 12.53 3.73
C PRO A 134 -25.99 12.59 4.66
N VAL A 135 -26.01 11.82 5.76
CA VAL A 135 -24.89 11.74 6.72
C VAL A 135 -23.67 11.13 6.05
N ILE A 136 -23.84 10.06 5.27
CA ILE A 136 -22.75 9.43 4.52
C ILE A 136 -22.13 10.42 3.52
N ARG A 137 -22.96 11.19 2.80
CA ARG A 137 -22.48 12.21 1.85
C ARG A 137 -21.69 13.32 2.54
N ALA A 138 -22.18 13.83 3.67
CA ALA A 138 -21.47 14.84 4.45
C ALA A 138 -20.11 14.30 4.92
N LEU A 139 -20.09 13.12 5.54
CA LEU A 139 -18.87 12.43 5.96
C LEU A 139 -17.86 12.23 4.82
N PHE A 140 -18.35 11.76 3.67
CA PHE A 140 -17.52 11.52 2.51
C PHE A 140 -16.92 12.83 1.99
N SER A 141 -17.74 13.88 1.89
CA SER A 141 -17.29 15.20 1.45
C SER A 141 -16.25 15.79 2.41
N ASP A 142 -16.53 15.80 3.71
CA ASP A 142 -15.64 16.34 4.74
C ASP A 142 -14.31 15.58 4.78
N PHE A 143 -14.35 14.25 4.62
CA PHE A 143 -13.16 13.41 4.61
C PHE A 143 -12.22 13.75 3.45
N TRP A 144 -12.74 13.91 2.24
CA TRP A 144 -11.94 14.19 1.05
C TRP A 144 -11.56 15.68 0.93
N ALA A 145 -12.38 16.59 1.46
CA ALA A 145 -12.09 18.03 1.52
C ALA A 145 -10.80 18.34 2.31
N MET A 146 -10.41 17.49 3.27
CA MET A 146 -9.13 17.65 3.99
C MET A 146 -7.90 17.55 3.08
N ALA A 147 -7.97 16.81 1.96
CA ALA A 147 -6.88 16.60 0.99
C ALA A 147 -5.49 16.26 1.57
N ASN A 148 -5.45 15.80 2.83
CA ASN A 148 -4.24 15.56 3.59
C ASN A 148 -4.36 14.22 4.30
N TYR A 149 -3.41 13.33 4.00
CA TYR A 149 -3.38 11.96 4.51
C TYR A 149 -3.29 11.88 6.04
N ASP A 150 -2.48 12.73 6.66
CA ASP A 150 -2.27 12.71 8.11
C ASP A 150 -3.51 13.24 8.83
N ALA A 151 -4.13 14.29 8.30
CA ALA A 151 -5.40 14.82 8.80
C ALA A 151 -6.54 13.79 8.65
N GLN A 152 -6.63 13.13 7.49
CA GLN A 152 -7.58 12.03 7.24
C GLN A 152 -7.38 10.86 8.22
N THR A 153 -6.13 10.47 8.46
CA THR A 153 -5.81 9.38 9.40
C THR A 153 -6.17 9.76 10.83
N ALA A 154 -5.82 10.98 11.26
CA ALA A 154 -6.17 11.49 12.58
C ALA A 154 -7.70 11.60 12.76
N TYR A 155 -8.42 12.05 11.72
CA TYR A 155 -9.87 12.10 11.71
C TYR A 155 -10.48 10.70 11.91
N ILE A 156 -10.03 9.70 11.15
CA ILE A 156 -10.49 8.32 11.32
C ILE A 156 -10.15 7.82 12.74
N GLN A 157 -8.91 8.02 13.21
CA GLN A 157 -8.49 7.57 14.53
C GLN A 157 -9.32 8.17 15.67
N LYS A 158 -9.74 9.44 15.54
CA LYS A 158 -10.62 10.11 16.51
C LYS A 158 -12.01 9.47 16.55
N LEU A 159 -12.51 8.99 15.41
CA LEU A 159 -13.83 8.37 15.29
C LEU A 159 -13.83 6.86 15.61
N VAL A 160 -12.66 6.22 15.61
CA VAL A 160 -12.52 4.78 15.87
C VAL A 160 -12.34 4.54 17.37
N HIS A 161 -13.33 3.91 17.99
CA HIS A 161 -13.18 3.35 19.33
C HIS A 161 -12.48 2.00 19.29
N LYS A 162 -11.32 1.90 19.96
CA LYS A 162 -10.60 0.63 20.14
C LYS A 162 -11.23 -0.12 21.30
N TYR A 163 -11.69 -1.34 21.04
CA TYR A 163 -12.08 -2.27 22.09
C TYR A 163 -10.96 -3.28 22.30
N PRO A 164 -10.54 -3.55 23.56
CA PRO A 164 -9.54 -4.58 23.82
C PRO A 164 -10.11 -5.93 23.40
N VAL A 165 -9.41 -6.61 22.48
CA VAL A 165 -9.78 -7.97 22.08
C VAL A 165 -9.33 -8.90 23.20
N VAL A 166 -10.30 -9.50 23.92
CA VAL A 166 -10.00 -10.53 24.90
C VAL A 166 -9.75 -11.82 24.13
N ARG A 167 -8.48 -12.12 23.86
CA ARG A 167 -8.12 -13.43 23.30
C ARG A 167 -8.32 -14.48 24.37
N MET A 168 -9.39 -15.26 24.25
CA MET A 168 -9.60 -16.42 25.12
C MET A 168 -8.44 -17.41 24.94
N ARG A 169 -7.84 -17.81 26.06
CA ARG A 169 -6.89 -18.93 26.11
C ARG A 169 -7.67 -20.23 26.03
N GLN A 170 -7.02 -21.31 25.59
CA GLN A 170 -7.63 -22.64 25.51
C GLN A 170 -8.22 -23.10 26.85
N GLN A 171 -7.65 -22.68 27.97
CA GLN A 171 -8.18 -22.95 29.32
C GLN A 171 -9.50 -22.23 29.61
N ASP A 172 -9.75 -21.06 29.04
CA ASP A 172 -11.00 -20.30 29.23
C ASP A 172 -12.18 -21.00 28.52
N PHE A 173 -11.89 -21.90 27.57
CA PHE A 173 -12.89 -22.78 26.92
C PHE A 173 -13.40 -23.91 27.80
N PHE A 174 -12.62 -24.28 28.82
CA PHE A 174 -12.93 -25.38 29.73
C PHE A 174 -13.43 -24.89 31.10
N ASP A 175 -13.55 -23.57 31.29
CA ASP A 175 -14.17 -23.03 32.49
C ASP A 175 -15.69 -23.27 32.47
N ILE A 176 -16.09 -24.33 33.16
CA ILE A 176 -17.48 -24.77 33.32
C ILE A 176 -18.33 -23.66 33.95
N GLY A 177 -17.76 -22.77 34.76
CA GLY A 177 -18.47 -21.65 35.38
C GLY A 177 -18.96 -20.62 34.36
N VAL A 178 -18.15 -20.32 33.35
CA VAL A 178 -18.51 -19.42 32.23
C VAL A 178 -19.56 -20.07 31.34
N LEU A 179 -19.38 -21.35 30.99
CA LEU A 179 -20.34 -22.11 30.19
C LEU A 179 -21.72 -22.21 30.87
N LYS A 180 -21.78 -22.48 32.19
CA LYS A 180 -23.05 -22.55 32.94
C LYS A 180 -23.84 -21.24 32.88
N LYS A 181 -23.18 -20.08 33.02
CA LYS A 181 -23.86 -18.77 32.93
C LYS A 181 -24.51 -18.53 31.56
N HIS A 182 -23.86 -18.96 30.48
CA HIS A 182 -24.39 -18.80 29.12
C HIS A 182 -25.46 -19.84 28.74
N VAL A 183 -25.40 -21.04 29.31
CA VAL A 183 -26.45 -22.08 29.14
C VAL A 183 -27.76 -21.65 29.80
N VAL A 184 -27.69 -21.11 31.01
CA VAL A 184 -28.87 -20.74 31.82
C VAL A 184 -29.59 -19.51 31.25
N ASN A 185 -28.88 -18.55 30.65
CA ASN A 185 -29.45 -17.30 30.16
C ASN A 185 -30.13 -17.38 28.78
N ARG A 186 -30.27 -18.56 28.16
CA ARG A 186 -30.63 -18.67 26.74
C ARG A 186 -32.10 -18.93 26.40
N ARG A 187 -32.96 -19.41 27.31
CA ARG A 187 -34.41 -19.58 27.02
C ARG A 187 -35.27 -19.45 28.27
N SER A 188 -36.46 -18.87 28.11
CA SER A 188 -37.47 -18.67 29.16
C SER A 188 -38.29 -19.92 29.50
N ASN A 189 -38.15 -21.02 28.75
CA ASN A 189 -39.10 -22.14 28.74
C ASN A 189 -38.46 -23.53 28.97
N ASN A 190 -37.71 -23.73 30.06
CA ASN A 190 -37.30 -25.03 30.63
C ASN A 190 -36.58 -26.09 29.73
N GLU A 191 -36.22 -25.79 28.49
CA GLU A 191 -35.40 -26.68 27.65
C GLU A 191 -33.90 -26.50 27.95
N SER A 192 -33.19 -27.59 28.21
CA SER A 192 -31.74 -27.58 28.39
C SER A 192 -31.02 -27.52 27.04
N ALA A 193 -30.27 -26.44 26.79
CA ALA A 193 -29.36 -26.39 25.66
C ALA A 193 -28.21 -27.38 25.87
N SER A 194 -27.81 -28.08 24.80
CA SER A 194 -26.71 -29.04 24.92
C SER A 194 -25.39 -28.31 25.18
N PHE A 195 -24.50 -28.96 25.94
CA PHE A 195 -23.16 -28.44 26.22
C PHE A 195 -22.39 -28.11 24.93
N ILE A 196 -22.64 -28.87 23.86
CA ILE A 196 -22.04 -28.68 22.54
C ILE A 196 -22.50 -27.36 21.91
N GLU A 197 -23.79 -27.03 21.97
CA GLU A 197 -24.33 -25.77 21.44
C GLU A 197 -23.85 -24.55 22.22
N ALA A 198 -23.73 -24.67 23.55
CA ALA A 198 -23.16 -23.63 24.39
C ALA A 198 -21.68 -23.38 24.06
N ARG A 199 -20.90 -24.45 23.86
CA ARG A 199 -19.49 -24.36 23.48
C ARG A 199 -19.32 -23.79 22.07
N MET A 200 -20.16 -24.20 21.11
CA MET A 200 -20.22 -23.61 19.78
C MET A 200 -20.58 -22.13 19.83
N PHE A 201 -21.50 -21.73 20.70
CA PHE A 201 -21.85 -20.33 20.85
C PHE A 201 -20.73 -19.48 21.43
N VAL A 202 -20.09 -19.93 22.53
CA VAL A 202 -18.93 -19.25 23.09
C VAL A 202 -17.86 -19.12 22.02
N PHE A 203 -17.54 -20.21 21.31
CA PHE A 203 -16.60 -20.18 20.18
C PHE A 203 -16.98 -19.16 19.10
N THR A 204 -18.26 -19.10 18.73
CA THR A 204 -18.75 -18.19 17.69
C THR A 204 -18.75 -16.73 18.16
N GLN A 205 -19.01 -16.46 19.45
CA GLN A 205 -18.86 -15.13 20.06
C GLN A 205 -17.39 -14.70 20.07
N SER A 206 -16.49 -15.55 20.59
CA SER A 206 -15.05 -15.28 20.68
C SER A 206 -14.39 -15.01 19.32
N TYR A 207 -14.83 -15.70 18.27
CA TYR A 207 -14.29 -15.51 16.91
C TYR A 207 -15.03 -14.45 16.08
N LYS A 208 -16.23 -14.04 16.47
CA LYS A 208 -16.90 -12.87 15.89
C LYS A 208 -16.35 -11.55 16.43
N GLU A 209 -15.52 -11.55 17.46
CA GLU A 209 -14.75 -10.37 17.91
C GLU A 209 -13.55 -10.04 17.01
N GLY A 210 -13.77 -10.06 15.69
CA GLY A 210 -12.97 -9.24 14.78
C GLY A 210 -13.35 -7.78 15.01
N TYR A 211 -12.35 -6.88 14.99
CA TYR A 211 -12.48 -5.45 15.25
C TYR A 211 -13.85 -4.86 14.85
N TYR A 212 -14.56 -4.29 15.82
CA TYR A 212 -15.74 -3.48 15.55
C TYR A 212 -15.34 -2.02 15.58
N ILE A 213 -15.52 -1.32 14.47
CA ILE A 213 -15.44 0.14 14.45
C ILE A 213 -16.81 0.65 14.88
N ARG A 214 -16.92 1.12 16.13
CA ARG A 214 -18.07 1.94 16.54
C ARG A 214 -17.85 3.33 15.98
N MET A 215 -18.54 3.69 14.91
CA MET A 215 -18.54 5.08 14.44
C MET A 215 -19.36 5.90 15.44
N ALA A 216 -18.75 6.96 16.00
CA ALA A 216 -19.38 7.83 16.98
C ALA A 216 -20.43 8.74 16.32
N TYR A 217 -21.57 8.15 15.98
CA TYR A 217 -22.82 8.88 15.78
C TYR A 217 -23.84 8.32 16.76
N SER A 218 -24.62 9.20 17.37
CA SER A 218 -25.68 8.85 18.34
C SER A 218 -26.52 7.68 17.81
N ASP A 219 -26.48 6.57 18.56
CA ASP A 219 -27.30 5.36 18.43
C ASP A 219 -27.13 4.44 17.21
N ALA A 220 -26.02 4.54 16.46
CA ALA A 220 -25.77 3.61 15.35
C ALA A 220 -25.30 2.19 15.82
N PRO A 221 -25.89 1.09 15.30
CA PRO A 221 -25.51 -0.28 15.68
C PRO A 221 -24.21 -0.75 15.02
N LEU A 222 -23.39 -1.47 15.80
CA LEU A 222 -22.05 -1.96 15.47
C LEU A 222 -21.93 -2.60 14.06
N ILE A 223 -20.84 -2.29 13.34
CA ILE A 223 -20.50 -2.89 12.05
C ILE A 223 -19.17 -3.66 12.21
N PRO A 224 -19.13 -4.98 11.91
CA PRO A 224 -17.90 -5.76 11.95
C PRO A 224 -16.96 -5.36 10.80
N VAL A 225 -15.68 -5.10 11.10
CA VAL A 225 -14.65 -4.89 10.08
C VAL A 225 -13.54 -5.92 10.27
N ARG A 226 -13.32 -6.74 9.25
CA ARG A 226 -12.21 -7.70 9.25
C ARG A 226 -10.93 -6.97 8.89
N LEU A 227 -10.17 -6.50 9.88
CA LEU A 227 -8.82 -5.99 9.63
C LEU A 227 -7.95 -7.15 9.13
N MET A 228 -7.37 -6.98 7.94
CA MET A 228 -6.33 -7.89 7.44
C MET A 228 -5.15 -7.87 8.40
N PRO A 229 -4.52 -9.03 8.68
CA PRO A 229 -3.36 -9.08 9.56
C PRO A 229 -2.24 -8.21 8.97
N GLU A 230 -1.80 -7.24 9.76
CA GLU A 230 -0.60 -6.47 9.49
C GLU A 230 0.58 -7.43 9.38
N TYR A 231 1.22 -7.47 8.21
CA TYR A 231 2.50 -8.12 8.01
C TYR A 231 3.57 -7.35 8.80
N TYR A 232 3.76 -7.71 10.07
CA TYR A 232 4.98 -7.36 10.79
C TYR A 232 6.09 -8.28 10.27
N SER A 233 6.94 -7.75 9.39
CA SER A 233 8.26 -8.31 9.15
C SER A 233 9.13 -8.00 10.38
N GLU A 234 9.46 -9.02 11.16
CA GLU A 234 10.46 -8.93 12.23
C GLU A 234 11.82 -8.52 11.64
N PRO A 235 12.60 -7.67 12.33
CA PRO A 235 13.98 -7.40 11.96
C PRO A 235 14.84 -8.65 12.21
N ARG A 236 15.67 -8.99 11.22
CA ARG A 236 16.73 -10.00 11.34
C ARG A 236 17.95 -9.44 12.04
#